data_AF-A0AAP2CUH6-F1
#
_entry.id   AF-A0AAP2CUH6-F1
#
_cell.length_a   1.000
_cell.length_b   1.000
_cell.length_c   1.000
_cell.angle_alpha   90.00
_cell.angle_beta   90.00
_cell.angle_gamma   90.00
#
_symmetry.space_group_name_H-M   'P 1'
#
loop_
_entity.id
_entity.type
_entity.pdbx_description
1 polymer ?
#
loop_
_entity_poly.entity_id
_entity_poly.type
_entity_poly.pdbx_seq_one_letter_code
_entity_poly.pdbx_strand_id
1 'polypeptide(L)'
;MQLSPTEMTQLWEDGKTFSATAEELFATREIPQFPATQAELDEQMLRASKLVAELAAGKLIALGFPSPPRAGDTPLAIPREAWNDECTVEVSMYGTLQHGDHAYIKVRICVPASYVTKTNGRPTLKRIFEDAFEDMARSGEINLSNTQTSHTALLRERATALHPLHKVFIENSSERAAMKYFSPLFRELNLGEK
;
A
#
# COMPACT_ATOMS: atom_id res chain seq x y z
N MET A 1 -4.44 -16.19 -10.03
CA MET A 1 -5.27 -15.70 -8.90
C MET A 1 -5.80 -14.34 -9.29
N GLN A 2 -7.12 -14.12 -9.30
CA GLN A 2 -7.69 -12.82 -9.66
C GLN A 2 -7.81 -11.96 -8.39
N LEU A 3 -7.26 -10.74 -8.44
CA LEU A 3 -7.39 -9.73 -7.40
C LEU A 3 -8.80 -9.13 -7.42
N SER A 4 -9.38 -8.87 -6.25
CA SER A 4 -10.63 -8.10 -6.19
C SER A 4 -10.40 -6.63 -6.59
N PRO A 5 -11.43 -5.92 -7.06
CA PRO A 5 -11.32 -4.49 -7.41
C PRO A 5 -10.75 -3.64 -6.26
N THR A 6 -11.13 -3.93 -5.02
CA THR A 6 -10.63 -3.23 -3.83
C THR A 6 -9.14 -3.48 -3.59
N GLU A 7 -8.67 -4.72 -3.74
CA GLU A 7 -7.25 -5.06 -3.62
C GLU A 7 -6.42 -4.43 -4.74
N MET A 8 -6.94 -4.36 -5.97
CA MET A 8 -6.26 -3.69 -7.09
C MET A 8 -6.11 -2.19 -6.84
N THR A 9 -7.15 -1.52 -6.32
CA THR A 9 -7.07 -0.09 -5.97
C THR A 9 -6.07 0.17 -4.85
N GLN A 10 -6.06 -0.65 -3.80
CA GLN A 10 -5.11 -0.50 -2.68
C GLN A 10 -3.66 -0.71 -3.14
N LEU A 11 -3.40 -1.80 -3.89
CA LEU A 11 -2.07 -2.08 -4.44
C LEU A 11 -1.61 -0.97 -5.39
N TRP A 12 -2.53 -0.34 -6.10
CA TRP A 12 -2.20 0.81 -6.94
C TRP A 12 -1.76 2.01 -6.12
N GLU A 13 -2.43 2.35 -5.02
CA GLU A 13 -2.06 3.48 -4.15
C GLU A 13 -0.64 3.30 -3.60
N ASP A 14 -0.31 2.07 -3.19
CA ASP A 14 0.97 1.67 -2.60
C ASP A 14 2.07 1.39 -3.66
N GLY A 15 1.68 1.21 -4.92
CA GLY A 15 2.57 0.89 -6.03
C GLY A 15 3.44 2.08 -6.48
N LYS A 16 4.66 1.78 -6.93
CA LYS A 16 5.59 2.79 -7.47
C LYS A 16 5.48 2.88 -8.99
N THR A 17 5.91 4.00 -9.57
CA THR A 17 6.05 4.08 -11.02
C THR A 17 7.12 3.10 -11.50
N PHE A 18 7.04 2.69 -12.76
CA PHE A 18 8.02 1.82 -13.39
C PHE A 18 9.46 2.36 -13.20
N SER A 19 9.66 3.66 -13.46
CA SER A 19 10.96 4.31 -13.30
C SER A 19 11.50 4.26 -11.87
N ALA A 20 10.67 4.63 -10.88
CA ALA A 20 11.07 4.63 -9.47
C ALA A 20 11.40 3.23 -8.98
N THR A 21 10.71 2.22 -9.51
CA THR A 21 10.97 0.80 -9.20
C THR A 21 12.27 0.33 -9.85
N ALA A 22 12.54 0.72 -11.10
CA ALA A 22 13.79 0.41 -11.79
C ALA A 22 15.00 1.06 -11.09
N GLU A 23 14.84 2.29 -10.60
CA GLU A 23 15.85 2.99 -9.81
C GLU A 23 16.10 2.31 -8.47
N GLU A 24 15.06 1.99 -7.69
CA GLU A 24 15.23 1.36 -6.38
C GLU A 24 15.87 -0.04 -6.45
N LEU A 25 15.45 -0.88 -7.41
CA LEU A 25 15.94 -2.25 -7.52
C LEU A 25 17.35 -2.33 -8.12
N PHE A 26 17.76 -1.32 -8.90
CA PHE A 26 18.96 -1.42 -9.73
C PHE A 26 19.90 -0.20 -9.67
N ALA A 27 19.64 0.82 -8.85
CA ALA A 27 20.56 1.93 -8.63
C ALA A 27 21.39 1.73 -7.34
N THR A 28 22.69 2.01 -7.45
CA THR A 28 23.61 2.05 -6.30
C THR A 28 23.94 3.46 -5.82
N ARG A 29 23.58 4.55 -6.51
CA ARG A 29 23.79 5.96 -6.05
C ARG A 29 22.83 6.98 -6.69
N GLU A 30 22.75 8.14 -6.04
CA GLU A 30 21.98 9.36 -6.36
C GLU A 30 21.95 9.71 -7.86
N ILE A 31 20.75 9.91 -8.41
CA ILE A 31 20.51 10.05 -9.85
C ILE A 31 20.09 11.47 -10.23
N PRO A 32 20.67 12.06 -11.30
CA PRO A 32 20.14 13.24 -11.97
C PRO A 32 18.96 12.91 -12.91
N GLN A 33 17.94 13.77 -12.84
CA GLN A 33 16.95 14.20 -13.86
C GLN A 33 16.71 13.37 -15.14
N PHE A 34 17.75 13.34 -15.99
CA PHE A 34 17.72 13.02 -17.41
C PHE A 34 19.09 12.46 -17.83
N PRO A 35 19.17 11.43 -18.71
CA PRO A 35 20.45 10.96 -19.21
C PRO A 35 21.12 12.09 -20.02
N ALA A 36 22.26 12.58 -19.55
CA ALA A 36 23.07 13.59 -20.21
C ALA A 36 24.03 12.97 -21.24
N THR A 37 24.22 11.65 -21.21
CA THR A 37 25.17 10.90 -22.03
C THR A 37 24.59 9.60 -22.58
N GLN A 38 25.18 9.09 -23.67
CA GLN A 38 24.80 7.79 -24.26
C GLN A 38 24.99 6.63 -23.28
N ALA A 39 26.03 6.68 -22.44
CA ALA A 39 26.28 5.65 -21.44
C ALA A 39 25.17 5.59 -20.36
N GLU A 40 24.65 6.74 -19.92
CA GLU A 40 23.52 6.80 -18.99
C GLU A 40 22.24 6.28 -19.64
N LEU A 41 22.04 6.52 -20.94
CA LEU A 41 20.93 5.96 -21.70
C LEU A 41 21.02 4.44 -21.80
N ASP A 42 22.18 3.89 -22.15
CA ASP A 42 22.41 2.45 -22.25
C ASP A 42 22.20 1.76 -20.88
N GLU A 43 22.64 2.40 -19.79
CA GLU A 43 22.41 1.91 -18.44
C GLU A 43 20.92 1.92 -18.07
N GLN A 44 20.18 2.99 -18.40
CA GLN A 44 18.73 3.05 -18.22
C GLN A 44 18.01 1.96 -19.02
N MET A 45 18.41 1.72 -20.26
CA MET A 45 17.86 0.65 -21.11
C MET A 45 18.12 -0.75 -20.54
N LEU A 46 19.32 -0.98 -19.99
CA LEU A 46 19.63 -2.24 -19.33
C LEU A 46 18.77 -2.46 -18.07
N ARG A 47 18.55 -1.42 -17.26
CA ARG A 47 17.68 -1.49 -16.07
C ARG A 47 16.22 -1.76 -16.45
N ALA A 48 15.73 -1.08 -17.48
CA ALA A 48 14.41 -1.32 -18.05
C ALA A 48 14.22 -2.77 -18.52
N SER A 49 15.19 -3.30 -19.26
CA SER A 49 15.18 -4.70 -19.74
C SER A 49 15.14 -5.71 -18.58
N LYS A 50 15.94 -5.50 -17.52
CA LYS A 50 15.88 -6.34 -16.31
C LYS A 50 14.51 -6.28 -15.63
N LEU A 51 13.89 -5.11 -15.58
CA LEU A 51 12.57 -4.95 -14.96
C LEU A 51 11.48 -5.69 -15.76
N VAL A 52 11.53 -5.65 -17.09
CA VAL A 52 10.65 -6.44 -17.97
C VAL A 52 10.84 -7.94 -17.75
N ALA A 53 12.08 -8.41 -17.62
CA ALA A 53 12.36 -9.82 -17.36
C ALA A 53 11.75 -10.31 -16.03
N GLU A 54 11.79 -9.47 -14.98
CA GLU A 54 11.19 -9.80 -13.68
C GLU A 54 9.65 -9.80 -13.73
N LEU A 55 9.04 -8.90 -14.52
CA LEU A 55 7.59 -8.91 -14.81
C LEU A 55 7.17 -10.16 -15.59
N ALA A 56 7.92 -10.52 -16.64
CA ALA A 56 7.69 -11.73 -17.44
C ALA A 56 7.84 -13.01 -16.60
N ALA A 57 8.80 -13.03 -15.67
CA ALA A 57 9.01 -14.12 -14.71
C ALA A 57 7.91 -14.20 -13.63
N GLY A 58 6.98 -13.24 -13.57
CA GLY A 58 5.93 -13.18 -12.54
C GLY A 58 6.45 -12.79 -11.15
N LYS A 59 7.68 -12.28 -11.08
CA LYS A 59 8.29 -11.76 -9.86
C LYS A 59 7.95 -10.30 -9.62
N LEU A 60 7.19 -9.67 -10.51
CA LEU A 60 6.60 -8.33 -10.37
C LEU A 60 5.17 -8.35 -10.92
N ILE A 61 4.32 -7.47 -10.41
CA ILE A 61 2.95 -7.25 -10.89
C ILE A 61 2.86 -5.84 -11.45
N ALA A 62 2.29 -5.71 -12.65
CA ALA A 62 1.99 -4.41 -13.24
C ALA A 62 0.49 -4.13 -13.22
N LEU A 63 0.14 -2.90 -12.82
CA LEU A 63 -1.22 -2.39 -12.79
C LEU A 63 -1.36 -1.21 -13.76
N GLY A 64 -2.32 -1.30 -14.68
CA GLY A 64 -2.57 -0.31 -15.74
C GLY A 64 -3.96 0.32 -15.67
N PHE A 65 -4.12 1.56 -16.15
CA PHE A 65 -5.45 2.15 -16.40
C PHE A 65 -5.84 2.08 -17.87
N PRO A 66 -7.10 1.73 -18.19
CA PRO A 66 -7.58 1.73 -19.56
C PRO A 66 -7.49 3.13 -20.18
N SER A 67 -7.27 3.16 -21.49
CA SER A 67 -7.29 4.36 -22.32
C SER A 67 -8.66 4.50 -23.00
N PRO A 68 -9.30 5.68 -22.99
CA PRO A 68 -8.94 6.86 -22.21
C PRO A 68 -9.28 6.70 -20.72
N PRO A 69 -8.58 7.38 -19.80
CA PRO A 69 -8.85 7.28 -18.38
C PRO A 69 -10.17 7.98 -18.04
N ARG A 70 -10.99 7.36 -17.20
CA ARG A 70 -12.21 7.95 -16.66
C ARG A 70 -12.11 8.10 -15.14
N ALA A 71 -12.85 9.08 -14.63
CA ALA A 71 -12.95 9.28 -13.20
C ALA A 71 -13.62 8.06 -12.55
N GLY A 72 -12.94 7.44 -11.59
CA GLY A 72 -13.41 6.24 -10.90
C GLY A 72 -13.03 4.91 -11.56
N ASP A 73 -12.24 4.93 -12.64
CA ASP A 73 -11.71 3.69 -13.21
C ASP A 73 -10.90 2.93 -12.16
N THR A 74 -11.10 1.61 -12.13
CA THR A 74 -10.29 0.71 -11.30
C THR A 74 -9.07 0.28 -12.11
N PRO A 75 -7.86 0.31 -11.53
CA PRO A 75 -6.68 -0.21 -12.19
C PRO A 75 -6.86 -1.70 -12.50
N LEU A 76 -6.33 -2.13 -13.66
CA LEU A 76 -6.39 -3.51 -14.14
C LEU A 76 -5.01 -4.14 -14.08
N ALA A 77 -4.94 -5.40 -13.66
CA ALA A 77 -3.70 -6.16 -13.74
C ALA A 77 -3.32 -6.41 -15.20
N ILE A 78 -2.10 -6.06 -15.56
CA ILE A 78 -1.54 -6.35 -16.88
C ILE A 78 -0.96 -7.77 -16.83
N PRO A 79 -1.39 -8.67 -17.74
CA PRO A 79 -0.94 -10.05 -17.74
C PRO A 79 0.56 -10.18 -18.03
N ARG A 80 1.20 -11.21 -17.46
CA ARG A 80 2.64 -11.47 -17.65
C ARG A 80 3.01 -11.62 -19.13
N GLU A 81 2.08 -12.16 -19.93
CA GLU A 81 2.23 -12.40 -21.36
C GLU A 81 2.35 -11.10 -22.17
N ALA A 82 1.94 -9.96 -21.60
CA ALA A 82 2.12 -8.65 -22.21
C ALA A 82 3.56 -8.12 -22.04
N TRP A 83 4.38 -8.73 -21.19
CA TRP A 83 5.76 -8.33 -20.91
C TRP A 83 6.72 -9.25 -21.66
N ASN A 84 7.03 -8.89 -22.90
CA ASN A 84 7.92 -9.66 -23.78
C ASN A 84 9.00 -8.76 -24.41
N ASP A 85 9.84 -9.34 -25.26
CA ASP A 85 10.97 -8.65 -25.89
C ASP A 85 10.53 -7.52 -26.86
N GLU A 86 9.25 -7.49 -27.26
CA GLU A 86 8.66 -6.42 -28.08
C GLU A 86 8.10 -5.27 -27.25
N CYS A 87 8.06 -5.41 -25.92
CA CYS A 87 7.65 -4.35 -25.02
C CYS A 87 8.73 -3.26 -25.02
N THR A 88 8.56 -2.24 -25.87
CA THR A 88 9.43 -1.08 -25.90
C THR A 88 9.22 -0.27 -24.62
N VAL A 89 10.08 -0.52 -23.63
CA VAL A 89 10.22 0.38 -22.48
C VAL A 89 10.94 1.63 -22.96
N GLU A 90 10.21 2.51 -23.63
CA GLU A 90 10.69 3.87 -23.74
C GLU A 90 10.77 4.46 -22.33
N VAL A 91 11.91 5.07 -21.99
CA VAL A 91 12.06 5.87 -20.77
C VAL A 91 11.06 7.04 -20.73
N SER A 92 10.32 7.27 -21.83
CA SER A 92 9.14 8.13 -21.84
C SER A 92 8.02 7.45 -21.02
N MET A 93 7.73 8.02 -19.86
CA MET A 93 6.67 7.63 -18.92
C MET A 93 5.22 7.70 -19.49
N TYR A 94 5.01 7.55 -20.80
CA TYR A 94 3.74 7.84 -21.49
C TYR A 94 3.43 6.89 -22.66
N GLY A 95 4.30 5.91 -22.94
CA GLY A 95 4.03 4.89 -23.96
C GLY A 95 2.82 4.05 -23.59
N THR A 96 1.77 4.08 -24.41
CA THR A 96 0.56 3.30 -24.17
C THR A 96 0.87 1.82 -24.38
N LEU A 97 0.75 0.98 -23.34
CA LEU A 97 0.89 -0.47 -23.48
C LEU A 97 -0.43 -1.04 -24.02
N GLN A 98 -0.40 -1.90 -25.04
CA GLN A 98 -1.61 -2.56 -25.55
C GLN A 98 -1.56 -4.07 -25.29
N HIS A 99 -2.68 -4.65 -24.86
CA HIS A 99 -2.85 -6.10 -24.72
C HIS A 99 -4.31 -6.50 -25.02
N GLY A 100 -4.50 -7.30 -26.07
CA GLY A 100 -5.85 -7.58 -26.59
C GLY A 100 -6.57 -6.29 -26.97
N ASP A 101 -7.82 -6.14 -26.54
CA ASP A 101 -8.63 -4.94 -26.78
C ASP A 101 -8.35 -3.79 -25.80
N HIS A 102 -7.37 -3.93 -24.90
CA HIS A 102 -7.07 -2.93 -23.86
C HIS A 102 -5.79 -2.17 -24.19
N ALA A 103 -5.86 -0.86 -24.01
CA ALA A 103 -4.73 0.05 -24.08
C ALA A 103 -4.54 0.70 -22.70
N TYR A 104 -3.30 0.80 -22.21
CA TYR A 104 -2.98 1.29 -20.87
C TYR A 104 -2.07 2.51 -20.93
N ILE A 105 -2.52 3.61 -20.35
CA ILE A 105 -1.83 4.91 -20.44
C ILE A 105 -0.88 5.19 -19.27
N LYS A 106 -1.00 4.39 -18.20
CA LYS A 106 -0.24 4.56 -16.97
C LYS A 106 -0.07 3.22 -16.31
N VAL A 107 1.18 2.87 -16.02
CA VAL A 107 1.54 1.60 -15.39
C VAL A 107 2.27 1.84 -14.08
N ARG A 108 1.84 1.14 -13.03
CA ARG A 108 2.55 1.03 -11.75
C ARG A 108 3.05 -0.39 -11.55
N ILE A 109 4.26 -0.50 -10.99
CA ILE A 109 4.91 -1.79 -10.72
C ILE A 109 4.89 -2.04 -9.23
N CYS A 110 4.51 -3.27 -8.88
CA CYS A 110 4.37 -3.75 -7.52
C CYS A 110 5.23 -5.01 -7.34
N VAL A 111 5.87 -5.15 -6.19
CA VAL A 111 6.64 -6.34 -5.85
C VAL A 111 5.69 -7.41 -5.26
N PRO A 112 5.65 -8.65 -5.77
CA PRO A 112 4.85 -9.74 -5.25
C PRO A 112 5.67 -10.46 -4.20
N ALA A 113 5.39 -10.18 -2.93
CA ALA A 113 5.96 -10.97 -1.82
C ALA A 113 4.97 -12.02 -1.28
N SER A 114 4.00 -12.53 -2.08
CA SER A 114 2.65 -13.00 -1.64
C SER A 114 1.74 -11.88 -1.11
N TYR A 115 1.91 -10.67 -1.66
CA TYR A 115 1.45 -9.36 -1.16
C TYR A 115 2.20 -9.01 0.13
N VAL A 116 3.20 -8.13 0.03
CA VAL A 116 4.04 -7.66 1.16
C VAL A 116 3.18 -7.51 2.40
N THR A 117 3.40 -8.43 3.36
CA THR A 117 2.71 -8.60 4.65
C THR A 117 1.74 -7.48 4.96
N LYS A 118 0.43 -7.75 5.11
CA LYS A 118 -0.61 -6.84 5.67
C LYS A 118 0.00 -5.71 6.53
N THR A 119 0.54 -4.67 5.91
CA THR A 119 0.71 -3.40 6.57
C THR A 119 -0.56 -2.74 6.12
N ASN A 120 -1.60 -2.87 6.94
CA ASN A 120 -2.70 -1.93 6.88
C ASN A 120 -2.02 -0.58 6.69
N GLY A 121 -2.18 0.04 5.50
CA GLY A 121 -1.54 1.31 5.21
C GLY A 121 -1.76 2.26 6.38
N ARG A 122 -0.85 3.22 6.62
CA ARG A 122 -0.82 4.13 7.79
C ARG A 122 -1.98 3.88 8.76
N PRO A 123 -1.78 3.09 9.84
CA PRO A 123 -2.90 2.52 10.60
C PRO A 123 -3.92 3.61 10.90
N THR A 124 -5.15 3.38 10.41
CA THR A 124 -6.23 4.35 10.59
C THR A 124 -6.44 4.58 12.08
N LEU A 125 -7.02 5.73 12.45
CA LEU A 125 -7.34 5.99 13.85
C LEU A 125 -8.15 4.84 14.48
N LYS A 126 -9.01 4.20 13.68
CA LYS A 126 -9.72 2.97 14.04
C LYS A 126 -8.74 1.85 14.41
N ARG A 127 -7.85 1.47 13.48
CA ARG A 127 -6.86 0.39 13.68
C ARG A 127 -5.98 0.62 14.90
N ILE A 128 -5.46 1.85 15.07
CA ILE A 128 -4.60 2.21 16.21
C ILE A 128 -5.34 1.98 17.54
N PHE A 129 -6.62 2.36 17.62
CA PHE A 129 -7.41 2.16 18.84
C PHE A 129 -7.87 0.72 19.05
N GLU A 130 -8.10 -0.05 17.99
CA GLU A 130 -8.39 -1.48 18.08
C GLU A 130 -7.16 -2.25 18.59
N ASP A 131 -5.98 -2.00 18.03
CA ASP A 131 -4.72 -2.63 18.45
C ASP A 131 -4.40 -2.31 19.93
N ALA A 132 -4.62 -1.06 20.35
CA ALA A 132 -4.45 -0.65 21.75
C ALA A 132 -5.46 -1.33 22.70
N PHE A 133 -6.71 -1.50 22.27
CA PHE A 133 -7.72 -2.22 23.05
C PHE A 133 -7.33 -3.68 23.25
N GLU A 134 -6.91 -4.36 22.18
CA GLU A 134 -6.50 -5.77 22.25
C GLU A 134 -5.30 -5.98 23.19
N ASP A 135 -4.32 -5.06 23.18
CA ASP A 135 -3.17 -5.12 24.09
C ASP A 135 -3.56 -4.90 25.56
N MET A 136 -4.46 -3.93 25.82
CA MET A 136 -5.01 -3.68 27.16
C MET A 136 -5.83 -4.87 27.67
N ALA A 137 -6.65 -5.48 26.81
CA ALA A 137 -7.45 -6.65 27.14
C ALA A 137 -6.55 -7.84 27.52
N ARG A 138 -5.51 -8.10 26.72
CA ARG A 138 -4.53 -9.17 26.96
C ARG A 138 -3.74 -8.96 28.24
N SER A 139 -3.44 -7.70 28.57
CA SER A 139 -2.69 -7.33 29.77
C SER A 139 -3.57 -7.25 31.04
N GLY A 140 -4.87 -7.46 30.93
CA GLY A 140 -5.81 -7.38 32.05
C GLY A 140 -6.05 -5.94 32.56
N GLU A 141 -5.76 -4.94 31.72
CA GLU A 141 -5.88 -3.52 32.07
C GLU A 141 -7.29 -2.96 31.83
N ILE A 142 -8.15 -3.73 31.15
CA ILE A 142 -9.56 -3.37 30.95
C ILE A 142 -10.37 -3.82 32.17
N ASN A 143 -10.91 -2.86 32.90
CA ASN A 143 -11.79 -3.14 34.03
C ASN A 143 -13.27 -2.99 33.61
N LEU A 144 -13.96 -4.11 33.42
CA LEU A 144 -15.36 -4.14 33.00
C LEU A 144 -16.35 -3.59 34.04
N SER A 145 -15.93 -3.43 35.31
CA SER A 145 -16.75 -2.80 36.33
C SER A 145 -16.82 -1.27 36.21
N ASN A 146 -15.90 -0.68 35.43
CA ASN A 146 -15.85 0.76 35.19
C ASN A 146 -16.58 1.16 33.90
N THR A 147 -16.90 2.45 33.76
CA THR A 147 -17.49 2.98 32.52
C THR A 147 -16.47 2.94 31.38
N GLN A 148 -16.94 2.79 30.15
CA GLN A 148 -16.06 2.78 28.98
C GLN A 148 -15.19 4.05 28.87
N THR A 149 -15.77 5.20 29.22
CA THR A 149 -15.09 6.50 29.18
C THR A 149 -13.88 6.58 30.11
N SER A 150 -13.87 5.87 31.25
CA SER A 150 -12.74 5.89 32.18
C SER A 150 -11.45 5.31 31.59
N HIS A 151 -11.56 4.52 30.52
CA HIS A 151 -10.43 3.86 29.87
C HIS A 151 -9.84 4.68 28.73
N THR A 152 -10.48 5.80 28.32
CA THR A 152 -10.07 6.53 27.11
C THR A 152 -8.67 7.15 27.21
N ALA A 153 -8.28 7.61 28.40
CA ALA A 153 -6.93 8.14 28.64
C ALA A 153 -5.88 7.03 28.51
N LEU A 154 -6.12 5.90 29.17
CA LEU A 154 -5.25 4.72 29.12
C LEU A 154 -5.15 4.14 27.70
N LEU A 155 -6.26 4.12 26.96
CA LEU A 155 -6.32 3.70 25.57
C LEU A 155 -5.42 4.57 24.67
N ARG A 156 -5.43 5.89 24.85
CA ARG A 156 -4.56 6.81 24.09
C ARG A 156 -3.10 6.67 24.43
N GLU A 157 -2.79 6.49 25.72
CA GLU A 157 -1.42 6.24 26.18
C GLU A 157 -0.89 4.97 25.53
N ARG A 158 -1.66 3.88 25.59
CA ARG A 158 -1.29 2.62 24.97
C ARG A 158 -1.15 2.71 23.44
N ALA A 159 -2.10 3.36 22.78
CA ALA A 159 -2.05 3.63 21.35
C ALA A 159 -0.80 4.41 20.94
N THR A 160 -0.38 5.39 21.74
CA THR A 160 0.81 6.21 21.49
C THR A 160 2.09 5.40 21.67
N ALA A 161 2.13 4.51 22.67
CA ALA A 161 3.26 3.61 22.91
C ALA A 161 3.43 2.59 21.76
N LEU A 162 2.33 2.04 21.24
CA LEU A 162 2.34 1.08 20.13
C LEU A 162 2.60 1.75 18.76
N HIS A 163 2.15 2.99 18.57
CA HIS A 163 2.25 3.72 17.30
C HIS A 163 2.90 5.12 17.46
N PRO A 164 4.18 5.21 17.82
CA PRO A 164 4.85 6.48 18.13
C PRO A 164 4.87 7.47 16.95
N LEU A 165 4.91 6.97 15.71
CA LEU A 165 4.83 7.79 14.48
C LEU A 165 3.47 8.47 14.27
N HIS A 166 2.45 8.11 15.05
CA HIS A 166 1.10 8.67 14.99
C HIS A 166 0.69 9.44 16.24
N LYS A 167 1.62 9.67 17.18
CA LYS A 167 1.38 10.41 18.43
C LYS A 167 0.53 11.66 18.24
N VAL A 168 0.93 12.55 17.33
CA VAL A 168 0.22 13.81 17.05
C VAL A 168 -1.22 13.57 16.58
N PHE A 169 -1.48 12.51 15.83
CA PHE A 169 -2.81 12.17 15.33
C PHE A 169 -3.71 11.54 16.42
N ILE A 170 -3.10 10.77 17.33
CA ILE A 170 -3.77 10.13 18.47
C ILE A 170 -4.14 11.19 19.52
N GLU A 171 -3.21 12.07 19.87
CA GLU A 171 -3.42 13.15 20.85
C GLU A 171 -4.49 14.14 20.38
N ASN A 172 -4.53 14.45 19.08
CA ASN A 172 -5.54 15.34 18.50
C ASN A 172 -6.88 14.67 18.20
N SER A 173 -7.02 13.36 18.44
CA SER A 173 -8.31 12.67 18.28
C SER A 173 -9.33 13.16 19.31
N SER A 174 -10.58 13.37 18.92
CA SER A 174 -11.64 13.67 19.89
C SER A 174 -11.99 12.43 20.72
N GLU A 175 -12.46 12.63 21.95
CA GLU A 175 -12.90 11.53 22.82
C GLU A 175 -14.00 10.69 22.14
N ARG A 176 -14.91 11.38 21.44
CA ARG A 176 -15.95 10.76 20.63
C ARG A 176 -15.39 9.87 19.51
N ALA A 177 -14.26 10.23 18.90
CA ALA A 177 -13.61 9.43 17.88
C ALA A 177 -13.00 8.16 18.45
N ALA A 178 -12.31 8.24 19.60
CA ALA A 178 -11.79 7.06 20.29
C ALA A 178 -12.93 6.12 20.74
N MET A 179 -13.98 6.68 21.34
CA MET A 179 -15.15 5.94 21.80
C MET A 179 -15.93 5.26 20.67
N LYS A 180 -15.97 5.86 19.47
CA LYS A 180 -16.60 5.24 18.29
C LYS A 180 -16.02 3.84 18.00
N TYR A 181 -14.73 3.63 18.26
CA TYR A 181 -14.04 2.38 17.99
C TYR A 181 -13.92 1.48 19.23
N PHE A 182 -13.81 2.09 20.42
CA PHE A 182 -13.71 1.36 21.68
C PHE A 182 -15.05 0.74 22.15
N SER A 183 -16.16 1.48 22.01
CA SER A 183 -17.46 1.08 22.56
C SER A 183 -17.99 -0.27 22.08
N PRO A 184 -17.90 -0.64 20.78
CA PRO A 184 -18.31 -1.96 20.30
C PRO A 184 -17.50 -3.09 20.96
N LEU A 185 -16.18 -2.98 20.96
CA LEU A 185 -15.26 -4.02 21.47
C LEU A 185 -15.42 -4.26 22.97
N PHE A 186 -15.57 -3.18 23.76
CA PHE A 186 -15.82 -3.32 25.19
C PHE A 186 -17.15 -4.02 25.49
N ARG A 187 -18.18 -3.80 24.67
CA ARG A 187 -19.46 -4.50 24.83
C ARG A 187 -19.34 -5.97 24.50
N GLU A 188 -18.60 -6.31 23.43
CA GLU A 188 -18.33 -7.70 23.05
C GLU A 188 -17.58 -8.44 24.16
N LEU A 189 -16.55 -7.83 24.74
CA LEU A 189 -15.81 -8.40 25.87
C LEU A 189 -16.72 -8.63 27.09
N ASN A 190 -17.57 -7.66 27.42
CA ASN A 190 -18.53 -7.76 28.53
C ASN A 190 -19.68 -8.76 28.28
N LEU A 191 -19.97 -9.09 27.02
CA LEU A 191 -20.95 -10.11 26.65
C LEU A 191 -20.34 -11.52 26.65
N GLY A 192 -19.04 -11.66 26.41
CA GLY A 192 -18.32 -12.93 26.45
C GLY A 192 -17.96 -13.42 27.85
N GLU A 193 -17.93 -12.54 28.85
CA GLU A 193 -17.71 -12.89 30.26
C GLU A 193 -19.00 -13.21 31.06
N LYS A 194 -20.17 -13.13 30.42
CA LYS A 194 -21.46 -13.55 31.01
C LYS A 194 -21.85 -14.95 30.57
#